data_AF-A0A7L1B124-F1
#
_entry.id   AF-A0A7L1B124-F1
#
_cell.length_a   1.000
_cell.length_b   1.000
_cell.length_c   1.000
_cell.angle_alpha   90.00
_cell.angle_beta   90.00
_cell.angle_gamma   90.00
#
_symmetry.space_group_name_H-M   'P 1'
#
loop_
_entity.id
_entity.type
_entity.pdbx_description
1 polymer ?
#
loop_
_entity_poly.entity_id
_entity_poly.type
_entity_poly.pdbx_seq_one_letter_code
_entity_poly.pdbx_strand_id
1 'polypeptide(L)'
;GASASGRAAQPAWAGRGGRSSLSMSASVPPGSAPGAVRAGPRRDSGRAGGERGGEGRGGGVADALRLVFFHQVLSFLLPMSYYQEDFFREYLKMMANMVILNLLICISLAFWIVSMTASTYYGTLRPISPWRWLFSVLVPLIIATQGFKKKSLDHSGALGGLVVGFILTVANYSFFSSLLVFFVTSSKLTKWKKDIKKQIDSEYKEGGQRNWVQVFCNGGVPTELALLYMIENGPGEIPIDFSKEYTASWMCLSLLGALACSAGDTWASEIGSVMSKSKPRLITTWEQVPVGTNGAVTLVGLLSSLLGGMAVGIAYFITQLIFVTDLEIAAPQWPIIVFGAAAGLLGSIVDSYLGATMQYSGFDQTLGMVVNHQTKDSKHISGKPILDNNAVNLFSSVIIALVLPGTAWFFWPR
;
A
#
# COMPACT_ATOMS: atom_id res chain seq x y z
N GLY A 1 -13.39 76.60 9.80
CA GLY A 1 -14.61 75.77 9.79
C GLY A 1 -14.54 74.78 10.94
N ALA A 2 -15.69 74.27 11.38
CA ALA A 2 -15.89 73.34 12.52
C ALA A 2 -14.80 72.25 12.67
N SER A 3 -14.25 71.91 13.86
CA SER A 3 -14.72 71.79 15.26
C SER A 3 -15.37 70.44 15.64
N ALA A 4 -15.08 70.02 16.89
CA ALA A 4 -15.48 68.80 17.60
C ALA A 4 -14.66 67.52 17.29
N SER A 5 -13.98 66.78 18.19
CA SER A 5 -13.90 66.61 19.66
C SER A 5 -14.64 65.39 20.25
N GLY A 6 -13.91 64.55 21.02
CA GLY A 6 -14.45 63.46 21.86
C GLY A 6 -13.45 62.28 21.94
N ARG A 7 -12.55 62.21 22.93
CA ARG A 7 -12.73 61.55 24.25
C ARG A 7 -13.25 60.10 24.12
N ALA A 8 -12.44 59.05 24.29
CA ALA A 8 -11.80 58.58 25.53
C ALA A 8 -12.79 58.07 26.59
N ALA A 9 -12.88 56.74 26.73
CA ALA A 9 -13.44 56.05 27.90
C ALA A 9 -12.94 54.59 27.98
N GLN A 10 -11.97 54.32 28.87
CA GLN A 10 -11.97 53.06 29.62
C GLN A 10 -12.89 53.24 30.84
N PRO A 11 -13.40 52.15 31.41
CA PRO A 11 -13.34 52.03 32.85
C PRO A 11 -12.76 50.68 33.28
N ALA A 12 -11.72 50.73 34.11
CA ALA A 12 -11.34 49.60 34.95
C ALA A 12 -12.21 49.58 36.21
N TRP A 13 -12.64 48.39 36.65
CA TRP A 13 -13.05 48.16 38.03
C TRP A 13 -12.46 46.82 38.53
N ALA A 14 -11.54 46.93 39.49
CA ALA A 14 -11.31 45.89 40.49
C ALA A 14 -12.54 45.83 41.41
N GLY A 15 -12.86 44.81 42.19
CA GLY A 15 -12.09 43.70 42.77
C GLY A 15 -12.72 43.36 44.15
N ARG A 16 -12.18 42.35 44.85
CA ARG A 16 -12.73 41.63 46.06
C ARG A 16 -13.51 40.37 45.68
N GLY A 17 -13.42 39.23 46.39
CA GLY A 17 -12.54 38.89 47.52
C GLY A 17 -13.26 38.09 48.63
N GLY A 18 -12.72 36.93 49.01
CA GLY A 18 -13.25 36.02 50.05
C GLY A 18 -13.73 34.68 49.44
N ARG A 19 -13.16 33.50 49.72
CA ARG A 19 -12.81 32.77 50.97
C ARG A 19 -14.00 32.19 51.75
N SER A 20 -14.32 30.93 51.44
CA SER A 20 -14.54 29.82 52.40
C SER A 20 -14.61 28.52 51.56
N SER A 21 -13.87 27.43 51.78
CA SER A 21 -13.40 26.71 52.97
C SER A 21 -14.52 26.17 53.86
N LEU A 22 -15.00 24.97 53.55
CA LEU A 22 -15.64 24.10 54.53
C LEU A 22 -15.22 22.64 54.30
N SER A 23 -14.36 22.18 55.18
CA SER A 23 -13.99 20.78 55.38
C SER A 23 -15.08 20.05 56.16
N MET A 24 -15.33 18.78 55.86
CA MET A 24 -15.73 17.82 56.89
C MET A 24 -15.05 16.47 56.64
N SER A 25 -14.40 15.97 57.68
CA SER A 25 -13.57 14.76 57.70
C SER A 25 -13.99 13.85 58.85
N ALA A 26 -13.60 12.57 58.77
CA ALA A 26 -13.81 11.49 59.74
C ALA A 26 -15.23 10.86 59.71
N SER A 27 -15.39 9.55 59.97
CA SER A 27 -14.52 8.66 60.76
C SER A 27 -14.40 7.20 60.26
N VAL A 28 -13.42 6.48 60.84
CA VAL A 28 -12.79 5.19 60.45
C VAL A 28 -12.33 4.54 61.79
N PRO A 29 -12.53 3.22 62.09
CA PRO A 29 -11.66 2.15 61.55
C PRO A 29 -12.34 0.82 61.05
N PRO A 30 -12.22 -0.41 61.64
CA PRO A 30 -11.58 -1.50 60.86
C PRO A 30 -12.17 -2.94 60.94
N GLY A 31 -11.55 -3.87 60.19
CA GLY A 31 -11.62 -5.34 60.41
C GLY A 31 -11.49 -6.15 59.10
N SER A 32 -10.28 -6.53 58.67
CA SER A 32 -9.61 -7.83 58.94
C SER A 32 -10.23 -9.09 58.29
N ALA A 33 -9.46 -9.74 57.40
CA ALA A 33 -9.69 -11.08 56.83
C ALA A 33 -9.39 -12.20 57.87
N PRO A 34 -9.36 -13.53 57.57
CA PRO A 34 -9.68 -14.27 56.32
C PRO A 34 -10.55 -15.56 56.52
N GLY A 35 -10.77 -16.35 55.45
CA GLY A 35 -11.28 -17.75 55.50
C GLY A 35 -12.22 -18.07 54.33
N ALA A 36 -12.01 -19.03 53.41
CA ALA A 36 -11.59 -20.45 53.46
C ALA A 36 -12.76 -21.47 53.50
N VAL A 37 -12.99 -22.10 52.33
CA VAL A 37 -13.39 -23.50 52.08
C VAL A 37 -14.56 -24.14 52.88
N ARG A 38 -15.63 -24.52 52.15
CA ARG A 38 -16.41 -25.80 52.24
C ARG A 38 -17.44 -25.80 51.09
N ALA A 39 -17.64 -26.81 50.24
CA ALA A 39 -17.74 -28.27 50.39
C ALA A 39 -19.12 -28.78 50.86
N GLY A 40 -19.75 -29.62 50.02
CA GLY A 40 -20.96 -30.40 50.29
C GLY A 40 -21.50 -31.08 49.02
N PRO A 41 -22.38 -32.10 49.11
CA PRO A 41 -22.96 -32.69 50.32
C PRO A 41 -22.53 -34.17 50.57
N ARG A 42 -22.78 -34.63 51.81
CA ARG A 42 -22.66 -36.06 52.22
C ARG A 42 -24.01 -36.78 52.09
N ARG A 43 -23.95 -38.09 51.86
CA ARG A 43 -24.79 -39.16 52.45
C ARG A 43 -24.01 -40.48 52.29
N ASP A 44 -24.16 -41.53 53.06
CA ASP A 44 -24.40 -41.83 54.49
C ASP A 44 -24.43 -43.37 54.58
N SER A 45 -24.43 -43.97 55.78
CA SER A 45 -24.33 -45.44 56.04
C SER A 45 -22.98 -46.09 55.64
N GLY A 46 -22.52 -47.19 56.24
CA GLY A 46 -23.00 -47.99 57.37
C GLY A 46 -21.86 -48.90 57.89
N ARG A 47 -21.98 -49.47 59.09
CA ARG A 47 -20.88 -50.19 59.80
C ARG A 47 -21.21 -51.67 60.03
N ALA A 48 -20.16 -52.49 60.19
CA ALA A 48 -20.15 -53.95 60.41
C ALA A 48 -20.48 -54.80 59.16
N GLY A 49 -19.96 -56.02 58.99
CA GLY A 49 -18.97 -56.78 59.75
C GLY A 49 -19.12 -58.30 59.48
N GLY A 50 -18.04 -59.09 59.56
CA GLY A 50 -18.10 -60.56 59.55
C GLY A 50 -17.61 -61.29 58.29
N GLU A 51 -16.42 -61.89 58.43
CA GLU A 51 -16.04 -63.28 58.06
C GLU A 51 -16.44 -64.00 56.74
N ARG A 52 -15.38 -64.58 56.13
CA ARG A 52 -15.28 -65.90 55.44
C ARG A 52 -15.82 -66.06 54.00
N GLY A 53 -15.15 -66.99 53.30
CA GLY A 53 -15.57 -67.58 52.03
C GLY A 53 -14.84 -67.02 50.82
N GLY A 54 -13.89 -67.77 50.27
CA GLY A 54 -13.23 -67.40 49.01
C GLY A 54 -13.54 -68.42 47.92
N GLU A 55 -13.70 -67.95 46.68
CA GLU A 55 -13.44 -68.68 45.43
C GLU A 55 -13.56 -67.69 44.24
N GLY A 56 -12.99 -68.03 43.08
CA GLY A 56 -13.25 -67.27 41.84
C GLY A 56 -12.19 -66.24 41.38
N ARG A 57 -10.91 -66.62 41.25
CA ARG A 57 -9.96 -65.87 40.40
C ARG A 57 -10.16 -66.25 38.93
N GLY A 58 -10.67 -65.33 38.09
CA GLY A 58 -10.71 -65.53 36.64
C GLY A 58 -11.44 -64.42 35.88
N GLY A 59 -10.75 -63.35 35.47
CA GLY A 59 -11.35 -62.30 34.63
C GLY A 59 -10.42 -61.12 34.28
N GLY A 60 -9.61 -60.65 35.24
CA GLY A 60 -8.90 -59.37 35.10
C GLY A 60 -7.90 -59.23 33.93
N VAL A 61 -7.31 -60.32 33.44
CA VAL A 61 -6.32 -60.26 32.35
C VAL A 61 -7.00 -60.20 30.97
N ALA A 62 -8.11 -60.91 30.77
CA ALA A 62 -8.81 -60.94 29.48
C ALA A 62 -9.49 -59.59 29.17
N ASP A 63 -10.11 -58.96 30.16
CA ASP A 63 -10.74 -57.65 29.98
C ASP A 63 -9.71 -56.52 29.86
N ALA A 64 -8.58 -56.59 30.58
CA ALA A 64 -7.48 -55.66 30.40
C ALA A 64 -6.86 -55.75 28.98
N LEU A 65 -6.62 -56.97 28.48
CA LEU A 65 -6.16 -57.16 27.10
C LEU A 65 -7.18 -56.70 26.07
N ARG A 66 -8.49 -56.93 26.29
CA ARG A 66 -9.55 -56.40 25.42
C ARG A 66 -9.59 -54.88 25.42
N LEU A 67 -9.44 -54.22 26.58
CA LEU A 67 -9.40 -52.76 26.66
C LEU A 67 -8.16 -52.19 25.95
N VAL A 68 -6.99 -52.79 26.12
CA VAL A 68 -5.76 -52.38 25.40
C VAL A 68 -5.90 -52.61 23.90
N PHE A 69 -6.35 -53.79 23.45
CA PHE A 69 -6.58 -54.04 22.02
C PHE A 69 -7.65 -53.11 21.43
N PHE A 70 -8.76 -52.87 22.14
CA PHE A 70 -9.81 -51.98 21.66
C PHE A 70 -9.30 -50.54 21.57
N HIS A 71 -8.51 -50.07 22.55
CA HIS A 71 -7.93 -48.73 22.51
C HIS A 71 -6.83 -48.57 21.44
N GLN A 72 -6.07 -49.64 21.16
CA GLN A 72 -4.99 -49.68 20.17
C GLN A 72 -5.53 -49.83 18.72
N VAL A 73 -6.63 -50.55 18.54
CA VAL A 73 -7.40 -50.63 17.29
C VAL A 73 -8.21 -49.35 17.06
N LEU A 74 -8.77 -48.74 18.10
CA LEU A 74 -9.49 -47.46 17.99
C LEU A 74 -8.54 -46.28 17.70
N SER A 75 -7.30 -46.30 18.20
CA SER A 75 -6.25 -45.36 17.78
C SER A 75 -5.77 -45.56 16.33
N PHE A 76 -6.11 -46.70 15.71
CA PHE A 76 -5.93 -46.92 14.26
C PHE A 76 -7.16 -46.48 13.44
N LEU A 77 -8.30 -46.21 14.08
CA LEU A 77 -9.60 -45.91 13.45
C LEU A 77 -10.11 -44.48 13.70
N LEU A 78 -9.34 -43.64 14.42
CA LEU A 78 -9.62 -42.22 14.64
C LEU A 78 -8.32 -41.39 14.56
N PRO A 79 -8.36 -40.20 13.95
CA PRO A 79 -8.38 -40.03 12.51
C PRO A 79 -6.95 -39.85 11.97
N MET A 80 -6.49 -40.79 11.14
CA MET A 80 -5.35 -40.58 10.24
C MET A 80 -5.63 -39.53 9.14
N SER A 81 -6.84 -38.95 9.10
CA SER A 81 -7.27 -38.08 8.00
C SER A 81 -6.67 -36.69 8.03
N TYR A 82 -6.55 -36.00 9.19
CA TYR A 82 -6.18 -34.58 9.20
C TYR A 82 -4.77 -34.31 8.65
N TYR A 83 -3.75 -35.00 9.18
CA TYR A 83 -2.37 -34.85 8.70
C TYR A 83 -2.20 -35.36 7.26
N GLN A 84 -2.92 -36.40 6.86
CA GLN A 84 -2.82 -36.97 5.51
C GLN A 84 -3.58 -36.15 4.46
N GLU A 85 -4.71 -35.53 4.82
CA GLU A 85 -5.43 -34.56 3.98
C GLU A 85 -4.65 -33.27 3.81
N ASP A 86 -4.05 -32.71 4.88
CA ASP A 86 -3.19 -31.52 4.75
C ASP A 86 -1.93 -31.84 3.93
N PHE A 87 -1.25 -32.97 4.18
CA PHE A 87 -0.14 -33.42 3.34
C PHE A 87 -0.55 -33.61 1.87
N PHE A 88 -1.68 -34.26 1.60
CA PHE A 88 -2.18 -34.46 0.23
C PHE A 88 -2.59 -33.13 -0.43
N ARG A 89 -3.18 -32.20 0.33
CA ARG A 89 -3.52 -30.85 -0.12
C ARG A 89 -2.27 -30.02 -0.40
N GLU A 90 -1.19 -30.16 0.37
CA GLU A 90 0.10 -29.54 0.08
C GLU A 90 0.80 -30.18 -1.12
N TYR A 91 0.77 -31.51 -1.23
CA TYR A 91 1.27 -32.24 -2.38
C TYR A 91 0.55 -31.84 -3.67
N LEU A 92 -0.79 -31.74 -3.65
CA LEU A 92 -1.59 -31.25 -4.79
C LEU A 92 -1.27 -29.79 -5.13
N LYS A 93 -1.10 -28.89 -4.14
CA LYS A 93 -0.61 -27.52 -4.40
C LYS A 93 0.77 -27.54 -5.06
N MET A 94 1.68 -28.39 -4.59
CA MET A 94 3.04 -28.50 -5.14
C MET A 94 3.04 -29.03 -6.57
N MET A 95 2.26 -30.08 -6.87
CA MET A 95 2.07 -30.58 -8.24
C MET A 95 1.41 -29.53 -9.14
N ALA A 96 0.37 -28.83 -8.68
CA ALA A 96 -0.25 -27.76 -9.44
C ALA A 96 0.74 -26.61 -9.74
N ASN A 97 1.55 -26.21 -8.76
CA ASN A 97 2.62 -25.23 -8.95
C ASN A 97 3.67 -25.71 -9.96
N MET A 98 4.07 -26.99 -9.93
CA MET A 98 4.98 -27.58 -10.92
C MET A 98 4.38 -27.59 -12.32
N VAL A 99 3.11 -27.96 -12.49
CA VAL A 99 2.42 -27.94 -13.79
C VAL A 99 2.32 -26.51 -14.33
N ILE A 100 1.94 -25.55 -13.49
CA ILE A 100 1.88 -24.12 -13.86
C ILE A 100 3.28 -23.62 -14.26
N LEU A 101 4.33 -23.95 -13.50
CA LEU A 101 5.70 -23.53 -13.82
C LEU A 101 6.17 -24.11 -15.17
N ASN A 102 5.92 -25.39 -15.44
CA ASN A 102 6.25 -26.01 -16.72
C ASN A 102 5.48 -25.34 -17.88
N LEU A 103 4.19 -25.08 -17.73
CA LEU A 103 3.39 -24.37 -18.74
C LEU A 103 3.94 -22.96 -18.99
N LEU A 104 4.31 -22.22 -17.95
CA LEU A 104 4.93 -20.90 -18.07
C LEU A 104 6.28 -20.95 -18.81
N ILE A 105 7.12 -21.95 -18.52
CA ILE A 105 8.39 -22.16 -19.23
C ILE A 105 8.13 -22.46 -20.71
N CYS A 106 7.18 -23.35 -21.04
CA CYS A 106 6.81 -23.66 -22.43
C CYS A 106 6.28 -22.44 -23.20
N ILE A 107 5.38 -21.66 -22.60
CA ILE A 107 4.86 -20.42 -23.20
C ILE A 107 5.99 -19.41 -23.42
N SER A 108 6.90 -19.29 -22.45
CA SER A 108 8.05 -18.39 -22.50
C SER A 108 9.04 -18.75 -23.62
N LEU A 109 9.31 -20.05 -23.78
CA LEU A 109 10.12 -20.56 -24.89
C LEU A 109 9.43 -20.33 -26.25
N ALA A 110 8.11 -20.52 -26.34
CA ALA A 110 7.36 -20.24 -27.56
C ALA A 110 7.42 -18.75 -27.96
N PHE A 111 7.24 -17.82 -27.00
CA PHE A 111 7.40 -16.39 -27.29
C PHE A 111 8.83 -16.01 -27.68
N TRP A 112 9.86 -16.65 -27.10
CA TRP A 112 11.24 -16.45 -27.56
C TRP A 112 11.45 -16.95 -28.99
N ILE A 113 10.94 -18.13 -29.36
CA ILE A 113 11.02 -18.66 -30.72
C ILE A 113 10.36 -17.69 -31.71
N VAL A 114 9.15 -17.18 -31.40
CA VAL A 114 8.47 -16.16 -32.22
C VAL A 114 9.31 -14.88 -32.32
N SER A 115 9.90 -14.41 -31.22
CA SER A 115 10.76 -13.22 -31.19
C SER A 115 12.04 -13.39 -32.03
N MET A 116 12.67 -14.57 -31.98
CA MET A 116 13.80 -14.95 -32.84
C MET A 116 13.39 -15.03 -34.32
N THR A 117 12.24 -15.61 -34.64
CA THR A 117 11.72 -15.67 -36.02
C THR A 117 11.43 -14.27 -36.57
N ALA A 118 10.81 -13.39 -35.77
CA ALA A 118 10.56 -12.01 -36.15
C ALA A 118 11.87 -11.21 -36.32
N SER A 119 12.84 -11.42 -35.43
CA SER A 119 14.20 -10.85 -35.56
C SER A 119 14.87 -11.25 -36.87
N THR A 120 14.84 -12.54 -37.21
CA THR A 120 15.40 -13.06 -38.48
C THR A 120 14.66 -12.53 -39.71
N TYR A 121 13.35 -12.31 -39.64
CA TYR A 121 12.55 -11.86 -40.78
C TYR A 121 12.64 -10.34 -41.03
N TYR A 122 12.59 -9.54 -39.96
CA TYR A 122 12.60 -8.07 -40.06
C TYR A 122 14.02 -7.46 -39.92
N GLY A 123 15.01 -8.22 -39.46
CA GLY A 123 16.42 -7.82 -39.34
C GLY A 123 16.75 -6.77 -38.28
N THR A 124 15.77 -5.98 -37.84
CA THR A 124 15.95 -4.83 -36.93
C THR A 124 15.52 -5.10 -35.48
N LEU A 125 14.71 -6.14 -35.24
CA LEU A 125 14.17 -6.44 -33.91
C LEU A 125 15.19 -7.21 -33.06
N ARG A 126 15.50 -6.72 -31.85
CA ARG A 126 16.27 -7.45 -30.85
C ARG A 126 15.41 -8.55 -30.22
N PRO A 127 15.84 -9.83 -30.22
CA PRO A 127 15.03 -10.91 -29.68
C PRO A 127 14.97 -10.88 -28.14
N ILE A 128 13.78 -10.98 -27.57
CA ILE A 128 13.54 -10.99 -26.12
C ILE A 128 13.92 -12.36 -25.55
N SER A 129 14.87 -12.40 -24.61
CA SER A 129 15.35 -13.65 -24.03
C SER A 129 14.25 -14.47 -23.32
N PRO A 130 14.33 -15.82 -23.29
CA PRO A 130 13.36 -16.66 -22.59
C PRO A 130 13.17 -16.27 -21.13
N TRP A 131 14.22 -15.83 -20.44
CA TRP A 131 14.11 -15.44 -19.03
C TRP A 131 13.30 -14.15 -18.85
N ARG A 132 13.41 -13.20 -19.79
CA ARG A 132 12.60 -11.97 -19.73
C ARG A 132 11.12 -12.26 -19.95
N TRP A 133 10.76 -13.11 -20.91
CA TRP A 133 9.38 -13.58 -21.07
C TRP A 133 8.86 -14.28 -19.81
N LEU A 134 9.64 -15.17 -19.21
CA LEU A 134 9.23 -15.93 -18.03
C LEU A 134 8.97 -15.01 -16.83
N PHE A 135 9.91 -14.09 -16.53
CA PHE A 135 9.73 -13.14 -15.44
C PHE A 135 8.57 -12.17 -15.68
N SER A 136 8.36 -11.73 -16.93
CA SER A 136 7.28 -10.81 -17.29
C SER A 136 5.88 -11.40 -17.10
N VAL A 137 5.72 -12.72 -17.21
CA VAL A 137 4.45 -13.38 -16.85
C VAL A 137 4.42 -13.72 -15.36
N LEU A 138 5.47 -14.39 -14.86
CA LEU A 138 5.48 -14.99 -13.52
C LEU A 138 5.48 -13.95 -12.39
N VAL A 139 6.27 -12.88 -12.49
CA VAL A 139 6.41 -11.92 -11.38
C VAL A 139 5.16 -11.03 -11.26
N PRO A 140 4.63 -10.39 -12.33
CA PRO A 140 3.36 -9.67 -12.27
C PRO A 140 2.19 -10.55 -11.82
N LEU A 141 2.13 -11.82 -12.25
CA LEU A 141 1.08 -12.75 -11.81
C LEU A 141 1.13 -13.01 -10.29
N ILE A 142 2.32 -13.24 -9.73
CA ILE A 142 2.51 -13.42 -8.29
C ILE A 142 2.13 -12.15 -7.54
N ILE A 143 2.55 -10.96 -8.02
CA ILE A 143 2.28 -9.69 -7.36
C ILE A 143 0.79 -9.31 -7.43
N ALA A 144 0.13 -9.46 -8.58
CA ALA A 144 -1.31 -9.24 -8.73
C ALA A 144 -2.12 -10.19 -7.83
N THR A 145 -1.77 -11.49 -7.82
CA THR A 145 -2.40 -12.49 -6.95
C THR A 145 -2.23 -12.16 -5.47
N GLN A 146 -1.04 -11.72 -5.05
CA GLN A 146 -0.80 -11.26 -3.68
C GLN A 146 -1.55 -9.96 -3.36
N GLY A 147 -1.60 -9.01 -4.30
CA GLY A 147 -2.34 -7.75 -4.17
C GLY A 147 -3.83 -8.00 -3.93
N PHE A 148 -4.43 -8.87 -4.74
CA PHE A 148 -5.81 -9.33 -4.60
C PHE A 148 -6.05 -10.03 -3.25
N LYS A 149 -5.27 -11.09 -2.93
CA LYS A 149 -5.39 -11.83 -1.65
C LYS A 149 -5.24 -10.94 -0.41
N LYS A 150 -4.44 -9.88 -0.50
CA LYS A 150 -4.21 -8.92 0.59
C LYS A 150 -5.26 -7.78 0.60
N LYS A 151 -6.31 -7.79 -0.24
CA LYS A 151 -7.27 -6.68 -0.43
C LYS A 151 -6.62 -5.33 -0.80
N SER A 152 -5.52 -5.31 -1.56
CA SER A 152 -4.93 -4.09 -2.13
C SER A 152 -5.35 -3.81 -3.58
N LEU A 153 -5.89 -4.81 -4.26
CA LEU A 153 -6.49 -4.72 -5.59
C LEU A 153 -7.84 -5.44 -5.53
N ASP A 154 -8.84 -4.93 -6.23
CA ASP A 154 -10.01 -5.72 -6.57
C ASP A 154 -9.74 -6.63 -7.79
N HIS A 155 -10.74 -7.38 -8.25
CA HIS A 155 -10.58 -8.26 -9.42
C HIS A 155 -10.14 -7.52 -10.70
N SER A 156 -10.67 -6.31 -10.92
CA SER A 156 -10.36 -5.48 -12.08
C SER A 156 -8.98 -4.83 -11.96
N GLY A 157 -8.61 -4.37 -10.77
CA GLY A 157 -7.28 -3.83 -10.48
C GLY A 157 -6.20 -4.91 -10.55
N ALA A 158 -6.52 -6.15 -10.18
CA ALA A 158 -5.59 -7.29 -10.32
C ALA A 158 -5.32 -7.61 -11.80
N LEU A 159 -6.35 -7.59 -12.65
CA LEU A 159 -6.19 -7.80 -14.10
C LEU A 159 -5.46 -6.63 -14.77
N GLY A 160 -5.82 -5.39 -14.46
CA GLY A 160 -5.10 -4.21 -14.96
C GLY A 160 -3.63 -4.20 -14.51
N GLY A 161 -3.37 -4.54 -13.24
CA GLY A 161 -2.02 -4.61 -12.68
C GLY A 161 -1.18 -5.73 -13.28
N LEU A 162 -1.80 -6.84 -13.70
CA LEU A 162 -1.13 -7.90 -14.47
C LEU A 162 -0.65 -7.37 -15.82
N VAL A 163 -1.51 -6.67 -16.57
CA VAL A 163 -1.19 -6.13 -17.90
C VAL A 163 -0.11 -5.06 -17.83
N VAL A 164 -0.28 -4.06 -16.93
CA VAL A 164 0.72 -3.00 -16.70
C VAL A 164 2.05 -3.59 -16.25
N GLY A 165 2.03 -4.51 -15.28
CA GLY A 165 3.23 -5.18 -14.79
C GLY A 165 3.95 -6.00 -15.87
N PHE A 166 3.20 -6.73 -16.70
CA PHE A 166 3.75 -7.49 -17.83
C PHE A 166 4.46 -6.57 -18.83
N ILE A 167 3.79 -5.52 -19.32
CA ILE A 167 4.35 -4.60 -20.32
C ILE A 167 5.63 -3.92 -19.79
N LEU A 168 5.61 -3.40 -18.55
CA LEU A 168 6.78 -2.76 -17.96
C LEU A 168 7.93 -3.75 -17.75
N THR A 169 7.67 -5.03 -17.41
CA THR A 169 8.72 -6.05 -17.24
C THR A 169 9.35 -6.47 -18.56
N VAL A 170 8.56 -6.58 -19.63
CA VAL A 170 9.09 -6.86 -20.98
C VAL A 170 9.93 -5.68 -21.46
N ALA A 171 9.49 -4.45 -21.24
CA ALA A 171 10.19 -3.25 -21.69
C ALA A 171 11.56 -3.08 -21.02
N ASN A 172 11.60 -2.94 -19.69
CA ASN A 172 12.83 -2.65 -18.95
C ASN A 172 12.59 -2.95 -17.46
N TYR A 173 13.45 -3.78 -16.84
CA TYR A 173 13.28 -4.18 -15.45
C TYR A 173 13.27 -2.99 -14.48
N SER A 174 13.93 -1.88 -14.81
CA SER A 174 13.94 -0.64 -14.03
C SER A 174 12.56 0.03 -13.98
N PHE A 175 11.74 -0.16 -15.02
CA PHE A 175 10.36 0.31 -15.06
C PHE A 175 9.49 -0.55 -14.13
N PHE A 176 9.63 -1.87 -14.22
CA PHE A 176 8.89 -2.78 -13.36
C PHE A 176 9.28 -2.66 -11.87
N SER A 177 10.56 -2.50 -11.54
CA SER A 177 11.01 -2.34 -10.15
C SER A 177 10.49 -1.03 -9.54
N SER A 178 10.44 0.05 -10.33
CA SER A 178 9.81 1.33 -9.98
C SER A 178 8.32 1.14 -9.65
N LEU A 179 7.57 0.47 -10.54
CA LEU A 179 6.15 0.15 -10.33
C LEU A 179 5.96 -0.73 -9.09
N LEU A 180 6.81 -1.74 -8.90
CA LEU A 180 6.74 -2.68 -7.78
C LEU A 180 6.96 -1.97 -6.44
N VAL A 181 7.97 -1.09 -6.34
CA VAL A 181 8.24 -0.33 -5.12
C VAL A 181 7.11 0.66 -4.84
N PHE A 182 6.61 1.39 -5.85
CA PHE A 182 5.42 2.22 -5.71
C PHE A 182 4.24 1.41 -5.17
N PHE A 183 3.86 0.31 -5.83
CA PHE A 183 2.71 -0.51 -5.46
C PHE A 183 2.84 -1.10 -4.06
N VAL A 184 3.99 -1.71 -3.73
CA VAL A 184 4.19 -2.43 -2.46
C VAL A 184 4.27 -1.45 -1.27
N THR A 185 4.96 -0.32 -1.42
CA THR A 185 5.10 0.66 -0.34
C THR A 185 3.78 1.39 -0.10
N SER A 186 3.16 1.92 -1.16
CA SER A 186 1.86 2.60 -1.07
C SER A 186 0.78 1.67 -0.53
N SER A 187 0.73 0.40 -0.96
CA SER A 187 -0.22 -0.58 -0.41
C SER A 187 0.01 -0.92 1.08
N LYS A 188 1.23 -0.73 1.61
CA LYS A 188 1.48 -0.81 3.06
C LYS A 188 1.00 0.46 3.76
N LEU A 189 1.23 1.64 3.18
CA LEU A 189 0.80 2.93 3.74
C LEU A 189 -0.73 3.08 3.79
N THR A 190 -1.47 2.69 2.75
CA THR A 190 -2.95 2.64 2.77
C THR A 190 -3.50 1.73 3.88
N LYS A 191 -2.72 0.71 4.27
CA LYS A 191 -3.09 -0.22 5.36
C LYS A 191 -2.58 0.20 6.73
N TRP A 192 -1.77 1.25 6.81
CA TRP A 192 -1.27 1.79 8.06
C TRP A 192 -2.27 2.78 8.64
N LYS A 193 -2.54 2.67 9.95
CA LYS A 193 -3.46 3.55 10.71
C LYS A 193 -4.88 3.67 10.14
N LYS A 194 -5.41 2.59 9.55
CA LYS A 194 -6.76 2.48 8.96
C LYS A 194 -7.89 3.06 9.82
N ASP A 195 -7.84 2.85 11.13
CA ASP A 195 -8.92 3.28 12.04
C ASP A 195 -9.05 4.80 12.10
N ILE A 196 -7.93 5.52 11.95
CA ILE A 196 -7.92 6.98 11.82
C ILE A 196 -8.40 7.39 10.42
N LYS A 197 -7.92 6.71 9.37
CA LYS A 197 -8.29 7.01 7.97
C LYS A 197 -9.81 6.90 7.75
N LYS A 198 -10.44 5.86 8.30
CA LYS A 198 -11.89 5.67 8.30
C LYS A 198 -12.69 6.80 8.98
N GLN A 199 -12.07 7.61 9.85
CA GLN A 199 -12.70 8.74 10.53
C GLN A 199 -12.49 10.08 9.82
N ILE A 200 -11.64 10.15 8.79
CA ILE A 200 -11.28 11.41 8.09
C ILE A 200 -11.51 11.37 6.57
N ASP A 201 -11.65 10.18 5.99
CA ASP A 201 -11.89 9.95 4.57
C ASP A 201 -13.27 9.33 4.34
N SER A 202 -14.17 10.08 3.70
CA SER A 202 -15.53 9.64 3.36
C SER A 202 -15.58 8.52 2.32
N GLU A 203 -14.51 8.33 1.53
CA GLU A 203 -14.41 7.34 0.46
C GLU A 203 -13.57 6.12 0.84
N TYR A 204 -13.19 5.98 2.11
CA TYR A 204 -12.30 4.93 2.60
C TYR A 204 -12.77 3.51 2.21
N LYS A 205 -11.95 2.81 1.43
CA LYS A 205 -12.18 1.40 1.01
C LYS A 205 -11.39 0.44 1.88
N GLU A 206 -12.04 -0.63 2.38
CA GLU A 206 -11.39 -1.61 3.25
C GLU A 206 -10.19 -2.28 2.56
N GLY A 207 -8.98 -2.00 3.07
CA GLY A 207 -7.73 -2.54 2.55
C GLY A 207 -7.04 -1.68 1.47
N GLY A 208 -7.70 -0.63 0.98
CA GLY A 208 -7.20 0.19 -0.12
C GLY A 208 -7.32 -0.52 -1.47
N GLN A 209 -8.45 -1.18 -1.72
CA GLN A 209 -8.70 -1.93 -2.95
C GLN A 209 -8.74 -0.99 -4.16
N ARG A 210 -7.64 -0.96 -4.93
CA ARG A 210 -7.57 -0.21 -6.19
C ARG A 210 -8.24 -1.00 -7.31
N ASN A 211 -9.03 -0.29 -8.12
CA ASN A 211 -9.72 -0.84 -9.29
C ASN A 211 -8.91 -0.62 -10.56
N TRP A 212 -9.40 -1.13 -11.70
CA TRP A 212 -8.72 -0.96 -12.99
C TRP A 212 -8.52 0.51 -13.37
N VAL A 213 -9.47 1.40 -13.02
CA VAL A 213 -9.38 2.85 -13.29
C VAL A 213 -8.19 3.47 -12.54
N GLN A 214 -8.03 3.16 -11.25
CA GLN A 214 -6.87 3.62 -10.48
C GLN A 214 -5.55 3.05 -10.98
N VAL A 215 -5.55 1.82 -11.50
CA VAL A 215 -4.36 1.24 -12.15
C VAL A 215 -4.07 1.93 -13.48
N PHE A 216 -5.09 2.28 -14.26
CA PHE A 216 -4.94 3.01 -15.52
C PHE A 216 -4.46 4.46 -15.29
N CYS A 217 -5.04 5.20 -14.35
CA CYS A 217 -4.65 6.59 -14.11
C CYS A 217 -3.22 6.76 -13.57
N ASN A 218 -2.73 5.79 -12.78
CA ASN A 218 -1.36 5.83 -12.23
C ASN A 218 -0.33 5.03 -13.07
N GLY A 219 -0.78 4.06 -13.86
CA GLY A 219 0.06 3.13 -14.62
C GLY A 219 -0.03 3.28 -16.14
N GLY A 220 -1.03 3.99 -16.66
CA GLY A 220 -1.29 4.17 -18.09
C GLY A 220 -0.18 4.94 -18.79
N VAL A 221 0.18 6.12 -18.29
CA VAL A 221 1.30 6.94 -18.83
C VAL A 221 2.62 6.15 -18.78
N PRO A 222 3.01 5.49 -17.67
CA PRO A 222 4.13 4.54 -17.66
C PRO A 222 4.03 3.41 -18.70
N THR A 223 2.83 2.87 -18.94
CA THR A 223 2.63 1.76 -19.88
C THR A 223 2.77 2.21 -21.33
N GLU A 224 2.21 3.38 -21.68
CA GLU A 224 2.36 3.99 -22.99
C GLU A 224 3.82 4.31 -23.29
N LEU A 225 4.53 4.95 -22.34
CA LEU A 225 5.96 5.22 -22.46
C LEU A 225 6.81 3.94 -22.56
N ALA A 226 6.44 2.85 -21.85
CA ALA A 226 7.10 1.56 -21.98
C ALA A 226 6.88 0.91 -23.37
N LEU A 227 5.69 1.07 -23.96
CA LEU A 227 5.39 0.61 -25.32
C LEU A 227 6.20 1.41 -26.35
N LEU A 228 6.21 2.75 -26.26
CA LEU A 228 6.99 3.62 -27.13
C LEU A 228 8.49 3.32 -27.03
N TYR A 229 9.01 3.15 -25.81
CA TYR A 229 10.39 2.76 -25.56
C TYR A 229 10.75 1.43 -26.26
N MET A 230 9.88 0.42 -26.17
CA MET A 230 10.08 -0.87 -26.86
C MET A 230 10.02 -0.77 -28.38
N ILE A 231 9.22 0.15 -28.93
CA ILE A 231 9.09 0.36 -30.38
C ILE A 231 10.34 1.06 -30.93
N GLU A 232 10.84 2.09 -30.25
CA GLU A 232 11.97 2.90 -30.74
C GLU A 232 13.35 2.32 -30.38
N ASN A 233 13.52 1.83 -29.16
CA ASN A 233 14.84 1.44 -28.62
C ASN A 233 14.99 -0.08 -28.45
N GLY A 234 13.87 -0.81 -28.53
CA GLY A 234 13.78 -2.22 -28.19
C GLY A 234 13.73 -2.47 -26.67
N PRO A 235 13.37 -3.70 -26.27
CA PRO A 235 13.34 -4.10 -24.87
C PRO A 235 14.76 -4.30 -24.32
N GLY A 236 14.99 -3.83 -23.10
CA GLY A 236 16.29 -3.90 -22.42
C GLY A 236 16.58 -2.69 -21.55
N GLU A 237 17.62 -2.80 -20.72
CA GLU A 237 18.06 -1.72 -19.82
C GLU A 237 19.13 -0.87 -20.51
N ILE A 238 18.86 0.41 -20.70
CA ILE A 238 19.78 1.40 -21.27
C ILE A 238 20.12 2.41 -20.15
N PRO A 239 21.40 2.81 -19.98
CA PRO A 239 21.79 3.86 -19.04
C PRO A 239 21.27 5.23 -19.49
N ILE A 240 20.93 6.09 -18.54
CA ILE A 240 20.43 7.44 -18.84
C ILE A 240 21.62 8.34 -19.18
N ASP A 241 21.79 8.61 -20.48
CA ASP A 241 22.85 9.40 -21.09
C ASP A 241 22.24 10.22 -22.24
N PHE A 242 21.89 11.47 -21.95
CA PHE A 242 21.31 12.39 -22.92
C PHE A 242 22.26 12.80 -24.06
N SER A 243 23.57 12.50 -23.95
CA SER A 243 24.55 12.84 -24.98
C SER A 243 24.60 11.77 -26.07
N LYS A 244 24.34 10.51 -25.72
CA LYS A 244 24.31 9.36 -26.65
C LYS A 244 22.89 9.00 -27.07
N GLU A 245 21.99 8.86 -26.10
CA GLU A 245 20.66 8.26 -26.27
C GLU A 245 19.58 9.19 -25.72
N TYR A 246 19.43 10.37 -26.33
CA TYR A 246 18.53 11.43 -25.86
C TYR A 246 17.09 10.95 -25.68
N THR A 247 16.50 10.31 -26.70
CA THR A 247 15.09 9.89 -26.69
C THR A 247 14.84 8.78 -25.68
N ALA A 248 15.70 7.76 -25.63
CA ALA A 248 15.62 6.69 -24.63
C ALA A 248 15.73 7.25 -23.20
N SER A 249 16.70 8.14 -22.96
CA SER A 249 16.92 8.80 -21.66
C SER A 249 15.71 9.63 -21.23
N TRP A 250 15.12 10.38 -22.17
CA TRP A 250 13.91 11.15 -21.94
C TRP A 250 12.74 10.24 -21.57
N MET A 251 12.44 9.19 -22.36
CA MET A 251 11.36 8.24 -22.07
C MET A 251 11.53 7.52 -20.74
N CYS A 252 12.75 7.07 -20.41
CA CYS A 252 13.09 6.46 -19.14
C CYS A 252 12.77 7.39 -17.94
N LEU A 253 13.15 8.66 -18.05
CA LEU A 253 12.84 9.67 -17.02
C LEU A 253 11.37 10.08 -17.01
N SER A 254 10.68 10.14 -18.16
CA SER A 254 9.23 10.38 -18.21
C SER A 254 8.47 9.32 -17.43
N LEU A 255 8.83 8.04 -17.64
CA LEU A 255 8.19 6.90 -16.99
C LEU A 255 8.49 6.88 -15.49
N LEU A 256 9.75 7.06 -15.11
CA LEU A 256 10.15 7.20 -13.71
C LEU A 256 9.43 8.38 -13.06
N GLY A 257 9.32 9.52 -13.75
CA GLY A 257 8.66 10.72 -13.28
C GLY A 257 7.18 10.52 -13.00
N ALA A 258 6.45 9.85 -13.90
CA ALA A 258 5.05 9.49 -13.70
C ALA A 258 4.86 8.57 -12.48
N LEU A 259 5.64 7.49 -12.36
CA LEU A 259 5.55 6.56 -11.22
C LEU A 259 5.96 7.23 -9.89
N ALA A 260 6.98 8.08 -9.91
CA ALA A 260 7.42 8.84 -8.75
C ALA A 260 6.40 9.89 -8.33
N CYS A 261 5.70 10.54 -9.28
CA CYS A 261 4.58 11.45 -9.03
C CYS A 261 3.45 10.74 -8.27
N SER A 262 2.92 9.63 -8.81
CA SER A 262 1.86 8.84 -8.15
C SER A 262 2.29 8.26 -6.80
N ALA A 263 3.56 7.85 -6.67
CA ALA A 263 4.12 7.42 -5.39
C ALA A 263 4.21 8.59 -4.39
N GLY A 264 4.64 9.76 -4.85
CA GLY A 264 4.76 10.97 -4.06
C GLY A 264 3.43 11.42 -3.50
N ASP A 265 2.41 11.54 -4.35
CA ASP A 265 1.04 11.85 -3.91
C ASP A 265 0.51 10.82 -2.90
N THR A 266 0.61 9.52 -3.23
CA THR A 266 0.10 8.47 -2.34
C THR A 266 0.83 8.50 -0.98
N TRP A 267 2.13 8.77 -0.93
CA TRP A 267 2.84 8.90 0.34
C TRP A 267 2.44 10.19 1.09
N ALA A 268 2.24 11.30 0.39
CA ALA A 268 1.78 12.56 1.00
C ALA A 268 0.40 12.45 1.63
N SER A 269 -0.58 11.89 0.91
CA SER A 269 -1.94 11.69 1.39
C SER A 269 -2.01 10.66 2.52
N GLU A 270 -1.34 9.52 2.38
CA GLU A 270 -1.42 8.40 3.34
C GLU A 270 -0.63 8.62 4.63
N ILE A 271 0.43 9.43 4.62
CA ILE A 271 1.24 9.76 5.79
C ILE A 271 0.83 11.12 6.36
N GLY A 272 0.67 12.15 5.51
CA GLY A 272 0.38 13.52 5.92
C GLY A 272 -0.95 13.65 6.65
N SER A 273 -1.99 12.95 6.19
CA SER A 273 -3.33 12.93 6.84
C SER A 273 -3.33 12.38 8.27
N VAL A 274 -2.37 11.52 8.62
CA VAL A 274 -2.31 10.83 9.92
C VAL A 274 -1.20 11.36 10.84
N MET A 275 -0.06 11.80 10.28
CA MET A 275 1.11 12.23 11.06
C MET A 275 1.21 13.75 11.24
N SER A 276 0.50 14.55 10.43
CA SER A 276 0.55 16.01 10.58
C SER A 276 -0.16 16.46 11.87
N LYS A 277 0.62 16.94 12.84
CA LYS A 277 0.08 17.60 14.05
C LYS A 277 -0.45 19.01 13.77
N SER A 278 -0.01 19.64 12.68
CA SER A 278 -0.53 20.93 12.22
C SER A 278 -1.71 20.74 11.27
N LYS A 279 -2.69 21.64 11.35
CA LYS A 279 -3.78 21.72 10.35
C LYS A 279 -3.18 21.91 8.95
N PRO A 280 -3.69 21.20 7.93
CA PRO A 280 -3.22 21.36 6.56
C PRO A 280 -3.60 22.75 6.02
N ARG A 281 -2.85 23.21 5.01
CA ARG A 281 -3.08 24.49 4.34
C ARG A 281 -3.43 24.28 2.88
N LEU A 282 -4.46 24.97 2.38
CA LEU A 282 -4.80 24.90 0.96
C LEU A 282 -3.67 25.50 0.12
N ILE A 283 -3.19 24.80 -0.91
CA ILE A 283 -1.98 25.23 -1.64
C ILE A 283 -2.16 26.56 -2.39
N THR A 284 -3.40 26.93 -2.74
CA THR A 284 -3.72 28.15 -3.50
C THR A 284 -3.89 29.40 -2.63
N THR A 285 -4.48 29.30 -1.44
CA THR A 285 -4.74 30.45 -0.55
C THR A 285 -3.84 30.48 0.69
N TRP A 286 -3.15 29.38 0.99
CA TRP A 286 -2.37 29.13 2.21
C TRP A 286 -3.17 29.17 3.53
N GLU A 287 -4.51 29.22 3.45
CA GLU A 287 -5.41 29.19 4.60
C GLU A 287 -5.49 27.80 5.22
N GLN A 288 -5.77 27.73 6.53
CA GLN A 288 -5.93 26.45 7.24
C GLN A 288 -7.30 25.84 6.92
N VAL A 289 -7.30 24.60 6.45
CA VAL A 289 -8.52 23.86 6.06
C VAL A 289 -8.65 22.55 6.85
N PRO A 290 -9.84 21.92 6.88
CA PRO A 290 -10.01 20.60 7.48
C PRO A 290 -9.18 19.52 6.76
N VAL A 291 -8.80 18.46 7.50
CA VAL A 291 -8.16 17.27 6.92
C VAL A 291 -9.14 16.60 5.95
N GLY A 292 -8.64 16.12 4.82
CA GLY A 292 -9.45 15.57 3.71
C GLY A 292 -9.83 16.61 2.64
N THR A 293 -9.46 17.88 2.78
CA THR A 293 -9.64 18.90 1.73
C THR A 293 -8.69 18.66 0.56
N ASN A 294 -9.23 18.58 -0.66
CA ASN A 294 -8.45 18.40 -1.88
C ASN A 294 -7.51 19.60 -2.10
N GLY A 295 -6.25 19.30 -2.40
CA GLY A 295 -5.18 20.29 -2.54
C GLY A 295 -4.68 20.93 -1.24
N ALA A 296 -4.98 20.32 -0.09
CA ALA A 296 -4.47 20.77 1.20
C ALA A 296 -3.14 20.07 1.55
N VAL A 297 -2.07 20.85 1.67
CA VAL A 297 -0.71 20.35 1.91
C VAL A 297 -0.28 20.48 3.37
N THR A 298 0.67 19.64 3.78
CA THR A 298 1.36 19.69 5.07
C THR A 298 2.86 19.51 4.84
N LEU A 299 3.71 20.04 5.73
CA LEU A 299 5.16 19.80 5.64
C LEU A 299 5.50 18.30 5.72
N VAL A 300 4.77 17.54 6.55
CA VAL A 300 4.93 16.09 6.65
C VAL A 300 4.54 15.39 5.34
N GLY A 301 3.45 15.83 4.69
CA GLY A 301 3.04 15.35 3.37
C GLY A 301 4.09 15.62 2.28
N LEU A 302 4.61 16.85 2.20
CA LEU A 302 5.64 17.23 1.23
C LEU A 302 6.96 16.48 1.43
N LEU A 303 7.39 16.27 2.69
CA LEU A 303 8.55 15.41 2.97
C LEU A 303 8.26 13.94 2.61
N SER A 304 7.04 13.48 2.82
CA SER A 304 6.61 12.12 2.46
C SER A 304 6.58 11.92 0.94
N SER A 305 6.18 12.93 0.16
CA SER A 305 6.18 12.83 -1.31
C SER A 305 7.59 12.80 -1.89
N LEU A 306 8.50 13.62 -1.36
CA LEU A 306 9.92 13.56 -1.69
C LEU A 306 10.50 12.16 -1.41
N LEU A 307 10.23 11.60 -0.23
CA LEU A 307 10.71 10.26 0.14
C LEU A 307 10.07 9.14 -0.69
N GLY A 308 8.79 9.27 -1.07
CA GLY A 308 8.10 8.32 -1.95
C GLY A 308 8.70 8.30 -3.34
N GLY A 309 8.89 9.47 -3.96
CA GLY A 309 9.59 9.59 -5.24
C GLY A 309 11.04 9.12 -5.18
N MET A 310 11.76 9.42 -4.09
CA MET A 310 13.13 8.95 -3.86
C MET A 310 13.20 7.42 -3.78
N ALA A 311 12.23 6.76 -3.12
CA ALA A 311 12.18 5.30 -3.04
C ALA A 311 12.00 4.64 -4.41
N VAL A 312 11.18 5.24 -5.29
CA VAL A 312 11.02 4.79 -6.69
C VAL A 312 12.32 5.02 -7.48
N GLY A 313 12.97 6.17 -7.33
CA GLY A 313 14.27 6.47 -7.96
C GLY A 313 15.40 5.53 -7.50
N ILE A 314 15.44 5.15 -6.23
CA ILE A 314 16.36 4.13 -5.69
C ILE A 314 16.10 2.77 -6.33
N ALA A 315 14.83 2.36 -6.49
CA ALA A 315 14.47 1.10 -7.13
C ALA A 315 14.98 1.03 -8.57
N TYR A 316 14.76 2.09 -9.34
CA TYR A 316 15.28 2.24 -10.69
C TYR A 316 16.81 2.14 -10.70
N PHE A 317 17.49 2.96 -9.88
CA PHE A 317 18.96 3.02 -9.82
C PHE A 317 19.60 1.68 -9.43
N ILE A 318 19.07 0.98 -8.43
CA ILE A 318 19.54 -0.37 -8.05
C ILE A 318 19.36 -1.36 -9.22
N THR A 319 18.30 -1.23 -10.01
CA THR A 319 18.07 -2.11 -11.15
C THR A 319 19.07 -1.84 -12.29
N GLN A 320 19.41 -0.58 -12.54
CA GLN A 320 20.48 -0.19 -13.46
C GLN A 320 21.82 -0.79 -13.05
N LEU A 321 22.18 -0.72 -11.76
CA LEU A 321 23.42 -1.33 -11.22
C LEU A 321 23.50 -2.86 -11.39
N ILE A 322 22.37 -3.56 -11.53
CA ILE A 322 22.32 -5.03 -11.63
C ILE A 322 22.29 -5.51 -13.10
N PHE A 323 21.62 -4.77 -13.98
CA PHE A 323 21.28 -5.24 -15.33
C PHE A 323 21.92 -4.47 -16.49
N VAL A 324 22.50 -3.29 -16.27
CA VAL A 324 23.24 -2.57 -17.32
C VAL A 324 24.71 -2.95 -17.30
N THR A 325 25.20 -3.50 -18.41
CA THR A 325 26.58 -4.00 -18.53
C THR A 325 27.63 -2.88 -18.62
N ASP A 326 27.36 -1.82 -19.37
CA ASP A 326 28.36 -0.80 -19.74
C ASP A 326 28.33 0.46 -18.83
N LEU A 327 27.90 0.29 -17.59
CA LEU A 327 27.66 1.41 -16.66
C LEU A 327 28.93 2.20 -16.30
N GLU A 328 30.09 1.56 -16.38
CA GLU A 328 31.41 2.17 -16.13
C GLU A 328 31.80 3.23 -17.18
N ILE A 329 31.20 3.17 -18.37
CA ILE A 329 31.46 4.06 -19.53
C ILE A 329 30.28 5.03 -19.76
N ALA A 330 29.22 4.92 -18.94
CA ALA A 330 28.05 5.77 -18.98
C ALA A 330 28.21 7.00 -18.06
N ALA A 331 27.38 8.02 -18.29
CA ALA A 331 27.24 9.13 -17.35
C ALA A 331 26.86 8.62 -15.94
N PRO A 332 27.29 9.27 -14.84
CA PRO A 332 26.89 8.90 -13.48
C PRO A 332 25.37 8.78 -13.31
N GLN A 333 24.89 7.60 -12.91
CA GLN A 333 23.44 7.31 -12.82
C GLN A 333 22.78 7.70 -11.47
N TRP A 334 23.55 8.18 -10.49
CA TRP A 334 22.99 8.64 -9.20
C TRP A 334 21.91 9.76 -9.30
N PRO A 335 21.88 10.67 -10.32
CA PRO A 335 20.85 11.68 -10.44
C PRO A 335 19.45 11.12 -10.61
N ILE A 336 19.29 9.84 -11.01
CA ILE A 336 18.01 9.11 -11.03
C ILE A 336 17.28 9.19 -9.68
N ILE A 337 18.03 9.09 -8.57
CA ILE A 337 17.46 9.15 -7.21
C ILE A 337 16.92 10.56 -6.92
N VAL A 338 17.69 11.60 -7.28
CA VAL A 338 17.32 13.00 -7.07
C VAL A 338 16.17 13.40 -7.99
N PHE A 339 16.18 12.94 -9.24
CA PHE A 339 15.09 13.10 -10.18
C PHE A 339 13.80 12.46 -9.66
N GLY A 340 13.85 11.22 -9.17
CA GLY A 340 12.70 10.56 -8.55
C GLY A 340 12.17 11.33 -7.34
N ALA A 341 13.05 11.81 -6.45
CA ALA A 341 12.68 12.62 -5.30
C ALA A 341 12.01 13.96 -5.71
N ALA A 342 12.55 14.64 -6.72
CA ALA A 342 11.99 15.86 -7.28
C ALA A 342 10.63 15.60 -7.97
N ALA A 343 10.50 14.52 -8.74
CA ALA A 343 9.27 14.12 -9.40
C ALA A 343 8.14 13.80 -8.41
N GLY A 344 8.45 13.12 -7.30
CA GLY A 344 7.47 12.88 -6.23
C GLY A 344 7.02 14.18 -5.54
N LEU A 345 7.96 15.06 -5.21
CA LEU A 345 7.65 16.35 -4.59
C LEU A 345 6.83 17.25 -5.52
N LEU A 346 7.36 17.56 -6.71
CA LEU A 346 6.71 18.43 -7.69
C LEU A 346 5.40 17.84 -8.19
N GLY A 347 5.34 16.52 -8.37
CA GLY A 347 4.11 15.79 -8.71
C GLY A 347 3.01 16.03 -7.69
N SER A 348 3.28 15.79 -6.40
CA SER A 348 2.31 16.05 -5.33
C SER A 348 1.88 17.52 -5.21
N ILE A 349 2.74 18.47 -5.61
CA ILE A 349 2.44 19.91 -5.67
C ILE A 349 1.50 20.23 -6.83
N VAL A 350 1.76 19.67 -8.03
CA VAL A 350 0.89 19.81 -9.20
C VAL A 350 -0.46 19.16 -8.94
N ASP A 351 -0.46 17.95 -8.38
CA ASP A 351 -1.67 17.22 -7.97
C ASP A 351 -2.49 18.05 -6.98
N SER A 352 -1.85 18.56 -5.91
CA SER A 352 -2.51 19.44 -4.94
C SER A 352 -3.06 20.72 -5.56
N TYR A 353 -2.36 21.33 -6.53
CA TYR A 353 -2.83 22.54 -7.20
C TYR A 353 -4.05 22.26 -8.09
N LEU A 354 -4.02 21.17 -8.84
CA LEU A 354 -5.16 20.69 -9.62
C LEU A 354 -6.34 20.32 -8.71
N GLY A 355 -6.09 19.68 -7.57
CA GLY A 355 -7.13 19.34 -6.60
C GLY A 355 -7.79 20.56 -5.97
N ALA A 356 -7.01 21.55 -5.52
CA ALA A 356 -7.53 22.80 -4.96
C ALA A 356 -8.38 23.63 -5.94
N THR A 357 -8.23 23.41 -7.25
CA THR A 357 -8.88 24.20 -8.31
C THR A 357 -9.97 23.44 -9.08
N MET A 358 -9.80 22.13 -9.31
CA MET A 358 -10.62 21.29 -10.19
C MET A 358 -11.29 20.08 -9.53
N GLN A 359 -11.03 19.79 -8.24
CA GLN A 359 -11.83 18.85 -7.46
C GLN A 359 -12.71 19.61 -6.47
N TYR A 360 -13.93 19.16 -6.23
CA TYR A 360 -14.78 19.76 -5.20
C TYR A 360 -14.35 19.28 -3.81
N SER A 361 -14.33 20.18 -2.83
CA SER A 361 -14.35 19.82 -1.40
C SER A 361 -15.39 20.63 -0.66
N GLY A 362 -16.23 19.97 0.13
CA GLY A 362 -17.16 20.59 1.08
C GLY A 362 -17.06 19.91 2.45
N PHE A 363 -17.29 20.66 3.52
CA PHE A 363 -17.39 20.10 4.88
C PHE A 363 -18.85 19.73 5.17
N ASP A 364 -19.14 18.45 5.33
CA ASP A 364 -20.47 17.97 5.70
C ASP A 364 -20.64 18.03 7.22
N GLN A 365 -21.61 18.83 7.69
CA GLN A 365 -21.81 19.04 9.13
C GLN A 365 -22.41 17.82 9.83
N THR A 366 -23.13 16.97 9.11
CA THR A 366 -23.80 15.78 9.63
C THR A 366 -22.80 14.63 9.80
N LEU A 367 -21.84 14.51 8.87
CA LEU A 367 -20.76 13.52 8.94
C LEU A 367 -19.52 14.01 9.72
N GLY A 368 -19.34 15.33 9.88
CA GLY A 368 -18.21 15.92 10.60
C GLY A 368 -16.87 15.84 9.85
N MET A 369 -16.90 15.63 8.54
CA MET A 369 -15.73 15.39 7.68
C MET A 369 -15.86 16.08 6.32
N VAL A 370 -14.78 16.08 5.54
CA VAL A 370 -14.78 16.60 4.17
C VAL A 370 -15.35 15.54 3.21
N VAL A 371 -16.14 16.01 2.25
CA VAL A 371 -16.74 15.22 1.17
C VAL A 371 -16.38 15.81 -0.20
N ASN A 372 -16.20 14.93 -1.19
CA ASN A 372 -15.80 15.29 -2.56
C ASN A 372 -16.99 15.60 -3.50
N HIS A 373 -18.21 15.61 -2.98
CA HIS A 373 -19.44 15.88 -3.73
C HIS A 373 -20.36 16.82 -2.96
N GLN A 374 -21.25 17.51 -3.66
CA GLN A 374 -22.23 18.41 -3.05
C GLN A 374 -23.33 17.61 -2.34
N THR A 375 -23.38 17.69 -1.01
CA THR A 375 -24.53 17.25 -0.20
C THR A 375 -25.35 18.47 0.26
N LYS A 376 -26.60 18.26 0.69
CA LYS A 376 -27.46 19.34 1.20
C LYS A 376 -26.88 20.06 2.43
N ASP A 377 -26.09 19.34 3.23
CA ASP A 377 -25.50 19.81 4.48
C ASP A 377 -24.00 20.16 4.33
N SER A 378 -23.45 20.05 3.12
CA SER A 378 -22.06 20.40 2.82
C SER A 378 -21.86 21.90 2.65
N LYS A 379 -20.95 22.46 3.44
CA LYS A 379 -20.43 23.82 3.23
C LYS A 379 -19.20 23.75 2.34
N HIS A 380 -19.25 24.34 1.15
CA HIS A 380 -18.11 24.40 0.21
C HIS A 380 -16.84 24.98 0.86
N ILE A 381 -15.68 24.39 0.52
CA ILE A 381 -14.34 24.80 0.96
C ILE A 381 -13.50 25.26 -0.24
N SER A 382 -13.33 24.39 -1.25
CA SER A 382 -12.39 24.61 -2.35
C SER A 382 -12.79 23.92 -3.65
N GLY A 383 -12.16 24.37 -4.74
CA GLY A 383 -12.29 23.83 -6.09
C GLY A 383 -13.72 23.73 -6.65
N LYS A 384 -13.87 22.93 -7.71
CA LYS A 384 -15.10 22.76 -8.50
C LYS A 384 -15.26 21.28 -8.84
N PRO A 385 -16.48 20.75 -9.08
CA PRO A 385 -16.68 19.34 -9.46
C PRO A 385 -16.38 19.14 -10.96
N ILE A 386 -15.12 19.34 -11.37
CA ILE A 386 -14.67 19.19 -12.77
C ILE A 386 -13.97 17.84 -12.96
N LEU A 387 -13.07 17.49 -12.05
CA LEU A 387 -12.27 16.28 -12.06
C LEU A 387 -12.50 15.46 -10.78
N ASP A 388 -12.31 14.14 -10.89
CA ASP A 388 -12.20 13.25 -9.75
C ASP A 388 -10.72 12.99 -9.39
N ASN A 389 -10.47 12.23 -8.32
CA ASN A 389 -9.10 11.93 -7.87
C ASN A 389 -8.29 11.11 -8.88
N ASN A 390 -8.95 10.31 -9.71
CA ASN A 390 -8.28 9.48 -10.71
C ASN A 390 -7.81 10.34 -11.89
N ALA A 391 -8.65 11.27 -12.35
CA ALA A 391 -8.31 12.22 -13.40
C ALA A 391 -7.21 13.19 -12.95
N VAL A 392 -7.23 13.71 -11.72
CA VAL A 392 -6.15 14.58 -11.22
C VAL A 392 -4.81 13.85 -11.18
N ASN A 393 -4.75 12.63 -10.66
CA ASN A 393 -3.55 11.78 -10.68
C ASN A 393 -3.03 11.50 -12.11
N LEU A 394 -3.94 11.33 -13.07
CA LEU A 394 -3.57 11.18 -14.48
C LEU A 394 -2.96 12.48 -15.05
N PHE A 395 -3.59 13.64 -14.83
CA PHE A 395 -3.07 14.91 -15.33
C PHE A 395 -1.76 15.33 -14.65
N SER A 396 -1.62 15.12 -13.34
CA SER A 396 -0.38 15.42 -12.61
C SER A 396 0.79 14.55 -13.10
N SER A 397 0.57 13.24 -13.28
CA SER A 397 1.58 12.34 -13.83
C SER A 397 1.94 12.63 -15.30
N VAL A 398 0.98 12.99 -16.17
CA VAL A 398 1.25 13.48 -17.54
C VAL A 398 2.13 14.73 -17.53
N ILE A 399 1.79 15.74 -16.71
CA ILE A 399 2.56 17.00 -16.65
C ILE A 399 4.00 16.73 -16.21
N ILE A 400 4.21 15.91 -15.18
CA ILE A 400 5.55 15.55 -14.71
C ILE A 400 6.32 14.75 -15.78
N ALA A 401 5.68 13.79 -16.44
CA ALA A 401 6.30 12.96 -17.46
C ALA A 401 6.76 13.76 -18.70
N LEU A 402 6.02 14.80 -19.09
CA LEU A 402 6.36 15.65 -20.23
C LEU A 402 7.40 16.73 -19.89
N VAL A 403 7.26 17.40 -18.74
CA VAL A 403 8.06 18.60 -18.42
C VAL A 403 9.38 18.26 -17.75
N LEU A 404 9.37 17.39 -16.74
CA LEU A 404 10.52 17.23 -15.84
C LEU A 404 11.76 16.62 -16.55
N PRO A 405 11.65 15.61 -17.42
CA PRO A 405 12.80 15.08 -18.17
C PRO A 405 13.47 16.11 -19.07
N GLY A 406 12.69 17.02 -19.68
CA GLY A 406 13.22 18.13 -20.46
C GLY A 406 14.03 19.12 -19.62
N THR A 407 13.66 19.32 -18.35
CA THR A 407 14.48 20.10 -17.41
C THR A 407 15.72 19.33 -16.95
N ALA A 408 15.61 18.02 -16.74
CA ALA A 408 16.71 17.18 -16.28
C ALA A 408 17.89 17.15 -17.25
N TRP A 409 17.63 17.22 -18.56
CA TRP A 409 18.65 17.30 -19.61
C TRP A 409 19.70 18.42 -19.39
N PHE A 410 19.28 19.57 -18.86
CA PHE A 410 20.19 20.71 -18.61
C PHE A 410 21.15 20.47 -17.44
N PHE A 411 20.80 19.57 -16.52
CA PHE A 411 21.55 19.31 -15.28
C PHE A 411 22.14 17.90 -15.21
N TRP A 412 21.87 17.04 -16.20
CA TRP A 412 22.40 15.68 -16.21
C TRP A 412 23.92 15.68 -16.43
N PRO A 413 24.69 14.90 -15.66
CA PRO A 413 26.10 14.65 -15.93
C PRO A 413 26.33 14.17 -17.36
N ARG A 414 27.48 14.52 -17.93
CA ARG A 414 27.93 14.14 -19.28
C ARG A 414 29.29 13.48 -19.22
#